data_AF-A0A7C2AGG4-F1
#
_entry.id   AF-A0A7C2AGG4-F1
#
_cell.length_a   1.000
_cell.length_b   1.000
_cell.length_c   1.000
_cell.angle_alpha   90.00
_cell.angle_beta   90.00
_cell.angle_gamma   90.00
#
_symmetry.space_group_name_H-M   'P 1'
#
loop_
_entity.id
_entity.type
_entity.pdbx_description
1 polymer ?
#
loop_
_entity_poly.entity_id
_entity_poly.type
_entity_poly.pdbx_seq_one_letter_code
_entity_poly.pdbx_strand_id
1 'polypeptide(L)' 'MERKMSGRKIILVIDDEKEIPELIKLYLSDLNVEIYSAYDGVEGVKLYKELMMKKKKPDLVVMDLNLSG' A
#
# COMPACT_ATOMS: atom_id res chain seq x y z
N MET A 1 17.00 25.64 -1.51
CA MET A 1 17.15 24.27 -0.95
C MET A 1 16.35 23.34 -1.84
N GLU A 2 16.99 22.66 -2.78
CA GLU A 2 16.30 21.72 -3.68
C GLU A 2 15.89 20.49 -2.87
N ARG A 3 14.57 20.27 -2.73
CA ARG A 3 14.07 18.98 -2.26
C ARG A 3 14.49 17.96 -3.32
N LYS A 4 15.37 17.01 -2.97
CA LYS A 4 15.58 15.80 -3.77
C LYS A 4 14.19 15.26 -4.12
N MET A 5 13.90 15.11 -5.41
CA MET A 5 12.68 14.46 -5.87
C MET A 5 12.74 13.00 -5.38
N SER A 6 12.23 12.73 -4.17
CA SER A 6 12.12 11.37 -3.65
C SER A 6 11.24 10.62 -4.64
N GLY A 7 11.69 9.44 -5.08
CA GLY A 7 10.87 8.55 -5.89
C GLY A 7 9.49 8.35 -5.26
N ARG A 8 8.51 8.02 -6.11
CA ARG A 8 7.12 7.79 -5.72
C ARG A 8 7.05 6.86 -4.51
N LYS A 9 6.38 7.29 -3.45
CA LYS A 9 6.26 6.54 -2.20
C LYS A 9 5.27 5.39 -2.35
N ILE A 10 5.57 4.23 -1.81
CA ILE A 10 4.75 3.03 -1.99
C ILE A 10 4.00 2.71 -0.69
N ILE A 11 2.69 2.56 -0.79
CA ILE A 11 1.82 2.18 0.33
C ILE A 11 1.15 0.85 -0.02
N LEU A 12 1.19 -0.10 0.91
CA LEU A 12 0.42 -1.33 0.84
C LEU A 12 -0.73 -1.24 1.85
N VAL A 13 -1.97 -1.40 1.37
CA VAL A 13 -3.18 -1.47 2.19
C VAL A 13 -3.67 -2.91 2.22
N ILE A 14 -3.97 -3.43 3.40
CA ILE A 14 -4.49 -4.79 3.61
C ILE A 14 -5.79 -4.67 4.39
N ASP A 15 -6.92 -4.88 3.71
CA ASP A 15 -8.26 -4.69 4.26
C ASP A 15 -9.26 -5.52 3.43
N ASP A 16 -10.12 -6.33 4.08
CA ASP A 16 -11.11 -7.16 3.39
C ASP A 16 -12.31 -6.37 2.86
N GLU A 17 -12.52 -5.14 3.38
CA GLU A 17 -13.50 -4.19 2.86
C GLU A 17 -12.93 -3.44 1.65
N LYS A 18 -13.37 -3.81 0.44
CA LYS A 18 -12.90 -3.21 -0.82
C LYS A 18 -13.03 -1.68 -0.91
N GLU A 19 -13.95 -1.13 -0.15
CA GLU A 19 -14.23 0.30 -0.07
C GLU A 19 -13.09 1.07 0.62
N ILE A 20 -12.38 0.45 1.57
CA ILE A 20 -11.30 1.09 2.32
C ILE A 20 -10.09 1.42 1.43
N PRO A 21 -9.53 0.48 0.61
CA PRO A 21 -8.47 0.82 -0.31
C PRO A 21 -8.85 1.87 -1.36
N GLU A 22 -10.11 1.89 -1.81
CA GLU A 22 -10.62 2.90 -2.75
C GLU A 22 -10.69 4.29 -2.10
N LEU A 23 -11.19 4.36 -0.88
CA LEU A 23 -11.25 5.59 -0.09
C LEU A 23 -9.84 6.15 0.18
N ILE A 24 -8.88 5.30 0.55
CA ILE A 24 -7.49 5.71 0.75
C ILE A 24 -6.88 6.26 -0.55
N LYS A 25 -7.14 5.61 -1.71
CA LYS A 25 -6.69 6.12 -3.01
C LYS A 25 -7.28 7.49 -3.33
N LEU A 26 -8.54 7.72 -3.00
CA LEU A 26 -9.19 9.02 -3.18
C LEU A 26 -8.56 10.09 -2.29
N TYR A 27 -8.35 9.82 -1.00
CA TYR A 27 -7.75 10.81 -0.09
C TYR A 27 -6.29 11.13 -0.37
N LEU A 28 -5.54 10.17 -0.91
CA LEU A 28 -4.12 10.33 -1.20
C LEU A 28 -3.84 10.63 -2.69
N SER A 29 -4.88 10.91 -3.49
CA SER A 29 -4.75 11.14 -4.94
C SER A 29 -3.79 12.28 -5.29
N ASP A 30 -3.75 13.31 -4.43
CA ASP A 30 -2.93 14.51 -4.64
C ASP A 30 -1.48 14.33 -4.18
N LEU A 31 -1.18 13.20 -3.52
CA LEU A 31 0.18 12.85 -3.11
C LEU A 31 0.87 12.03 -4.19
N ASN A 32 2.19 12.19 -4.30
CA ASN A 32 3.03 11.37 -5.19
C ASN A 32 3.28 9.97 -4.60
N VAL A 33 2.19 9.20 -4.42
CA VAL A 33 2.19 7.84 -3.89
C VAL A 33 1.74 6.82 -4.93
N GLU A 34 2.10 5.56 -4.72
CA GLU A 34 1.65 4.38 -5.45
C GLU A 34 1.03 3.43 -4.42
N ILE A 35 -0.25 3.09 -4.60
CA ILE A 35 -1.00 2.30 -3.63
C ILE A 35 -1.24 0.90 -4.19
N TYR A 36 -0.84 -0.10 -3.43
CA TYR A 36 -1.13 -1.51 -3.61
C TYR A 36 -2.17 -1.95 -2.58
N SER A 37 -3.02 -2.91 -2.95
CA SER A 37 -4.11 -3.38 -2.11
C SER A 37 -4.11 -4.90 -2.08
N ALA A 38 -4.35 -5.48 -0.91
CA ALA A 38 -4.65 -6.90 -0.69
C ALA A 38 -5.90 -6.99 0.20
N TYR A 39 -6.66 -8.07 0.08
CA TYR A 39 -7.96 -8.23 0.72
C TYR A 39 -7.99 -9.35 1.75
N ASP A 40 -6.85 -9.99 1.99
CA ASP A 40 -6.63 -10.91 3.10
C ASP A 40 -5.14 -10.90 3.51
N GLY A 41 -4.83 -11.53 4.65
CA GLY A 41 -3.48 -11.53 5.21
C GLY A 41 -2.49 -12.34 4.36
N VAL A 42 -2.93 -13.42 3.73
CA VAL A 42 -2.09 -14.30 2.90
C VAL A 42 -1.69 -13.58 1.62
N GLU A 43 -2.65 -12.93 0.95
CA GLU A 43 -2.45 -12.04 -0.19
C GLU A 43 -1.54 -10.89 0.20
N GLY A 44 -1.77 -10.26 1.37
CA GLY A 44 -0.93 -9.17 1.89
C GLY A 44 0.55 -9.56 2.00
N VAL A 45 0.84 -10.72 2.61
CA VAL A 45 2.21 -11.24 2.72
C VAL A 45 2.81 -11.58 1.35
N LYS A 46 2.04 -12.21 0.47
CA LYS A 46 2.49 -12.56 -0.89
C LYS A 46 2.84 -11.31 -1.69
N LEU A 47 1.94 -10.32 -1.68
CA LEU A 47 2.11 -9.05 -2.38
C LEU A 47 3.30 -8.26 -1.83
N TYR A 48 3.48 -8.22 -0.51
CA TYR A 48 4.65 -7.60 0.10
C TYR A 48 5.96 -8.24 -0.43
N LYS A 49 6.05 -9.57 -0.46
CA LYS A 49 7.22 -10.27 -1.00
C LYS A 49 7.45 -9.98 -2.49
N GLU A 50 6.39 -9.98 -3.29
CA GLU A 50 6.48 -9.64 -4.72
C GLU A 50 6.99 -8.21 -4.95
N LEU A 51 6.50 -7.26 -4.18
CA LEU A 51 6.93 -5.87 -4.23
C LEU A 51 8.41 -5.73 -3.86
N MET A 52 8.86 -6.43 -2.82
CA MET A 52 10.28 -6.49 -2.43
C MET A 52 11.16 -7.04 -3.57
N MET A 53 10.76 -8.13 -4.22
CA MET A 53 11.49 -8.71 -5.36
C MET A 53 11.56 -7.75 -6.57
N LYS A 54 10.50 -6.98 -6.80
CA LYS A 54 10.42 -5.98 -7.88
C LYS A 54 11.14 -4.66 -7.56
N LYS A 55 11.92 -4.59 -6.46
CA LYS A 55 12.55 -3.35 -5.95
C LYS A 55 11.53 -2.23 -5.66
N LYS A 56 10.29 -2.59 -5.36
CA LYS A 56 9.17 -1.71 -5.01
C LYS A 56 8.83 -1.83 -3.52
N LYS A 57 9.84 -1.72 -2.64
CA LYS A 57 9.64 -1.85 -1.20
C LYS A 57 8.57 -0.87 -0.69
N PRO A 58 7.49 -1.34 -0.04
CA PRO A 58 6.55 -0.45 0.62
C PRO A 58 7.24 0.45 1.64
N ASP A 59 6.98 1.76 1.59
CA ASP A 59 7.40 2.73 2.60
C ASP A 59 6.45 2.70 3.82
N LEU A 60 5.19 2.30 3.61
CA LEU A 60 4.15 2.16 4.63
C LEU A 60 3.29 0.92 4.33
N VAL A 61 2.92 0.19 5.39
CA VAL A 61 1.88 -0.84 5.33
C VAL A 61 0.76 -0.42 6.28
N VAL A 62 -0.46 -0.36 5.77
CA VAL A 62 -1.69 -0.12 6.53
C VAL A 62 -2.45 -1.44 6.51
N MET A 63 -2.75 -1.98 7.68
CA MET A 63 -3.41 -3.28 7.82
C MET A 63 -4.56 -3.14 8.82
N ASP A 64 -5.73 -3.64 8.44
CA ASP A 64 -6.84 -3.78 9.39
C ASP A 64 -6.49 -4.81 10.48
N LEU A 65 -6.90 -4.51 11.71
CA LEU A 65 -6.67 -5.38 12.87
C LEU A 65 -7.71 -6.51 12.97
N ASN A 66 -8.90 -6.29 12.41
CA ASN A 66 -9.99 -7.28 12.44
C ASN A 66 -9.98 -8.18 11.20
N LEU A 67 -8.87 -8.18 10.46
CA LEU A 67 -8.66 -9.00 9.29
C LEU A 67 -8.72 -10.49 9.66
N SER A 68 -9.91 -11.08 9.56
CA SER A 68 -10.08 -12.53 9.66
C SER A 68 -9.44 -13.18 8.44
N GLY A 69 -8.49 -14.09 8.68
CA GLY A 69 -7.80 -14.84 7.63
C GLY A 69 -8.70 -15.83 6.91
#